data_AF-A0A1S6KZN8-F1
#
_entry.id   AF-A0A1S6KZN8-F1
#
_cell.length_a   1.000
_cell.length_b   1.000
_cell.length_c   1.000
_cell.angle_alpha   90.00
_cell.angle_beta   90.00
_cell.angle_gamma   90.00
#
_symmetry.space_group_name_H-M   'P 1'
#
loop_
_entity.id
_entity.type
_entity.pdbx_description
1 polymer ?
#
loop_
_entity_poly.entity_id
_entity_poly.type
_entity_poly.pdbx_seq_one_letter_code
_entity_poly.pdbx_strand_id
1 'polypeptide(L)'
;MMASSSKPDGNMLWGGRFTGGLDPLMVKYNESINFDRILYKQDIRGSIAYARANAEAGIISRREFEQIEKGLQQVEKEWATGIFAIVPGVDEDIHTANERRLGEIIGKQVAGKLHTGRSRNE
;
A
#
# COMPACT_ATOMS: atom_id res chain seq x y z
N MET A 1 2.74 -14.15 32.13
CA MET A 1 2.74 -13.94 30.66
C MET A 1 1.29 -13.68 30.25
N MET A 2 0.91 -12.43 30.03
CA MET A 2 -0.39 -12.10 29.45
C MET A 2 -0.15 -11.68 28.01
N ALA A 3 -0.55 -12.52 27.06
CA ALA A 3 -0.59 -12.14 25.67
C ALA A 3 -1.66 -11.05 25.52
N SER A 4 -1.23 -9.83 25.20
CA SER A 4 -2.11 -8.71 24.91
C SER A 4 -2.99 -9.05 23.71
N SER A 5 -4.28 -9.24 23.96
CA SER A 5 -5.32 -9.48 22.95
C SER A 5 -5.70 -8.15 22.26
N SER A 6 -4.75 -7.49 21.60
CA SER A 6 -5.08 -6.43 20.66
C SER A 6 -5.35 -7.06 19.29
N LYS A 7 -6.47 -6.71 18.64
CA LYS A 7 -6.73 -7.10 17.24
C LYS A 7 -5.56 -6.64 16.36
N PRO A 8 -5.22 -7.38 15.28
CA PRO A 8 -4.26 -6.88 14.30
C PRO A 8 -4.78 -5.56 13.72
N ASP A 9 -3.92 -4.56 13.59
CA ASP A 9 -4.29 -3.28 13.00
C ASP A 9 -4.87 -3.51 11.60
N GLY A 10 -5.99 -2.86 11.30
CA GLY A 10 -6.83 -3.11 10.12
C GLY A 10 -6.19 -2.75 8.76
N ASN A 11 -4.87 -2.61 8.69
CA ASN A 11 -4.10 -2.25 7.50
C ASN A 11 -3.27 -3.42 6.93
N MET A 12 -3.29 -4.60 7.54
CA MET A 12 -2.55 -5.75 7.00
C MET A 12 -3.28 -6.36 5.79
N LEU A 13 -2.68 -6.30 4.59
CA LEU A 13 -3.29 -6.85 3.36
C LEU A 13 -3.47 -8.38 3.38
N TRP A 14 -2.86 -9.09 4.32
CA TRP A 14 -2.93 -10.55 4.46
C TRP A 14 -3.48 -11.01 5.83
N GLY A 15 -3.92 -10.10 6.69
CA GLY A 15 -4.24 -10.37 8.09
C GLY A 15 -5.67 -10.85 8.40
N GLY A 16 -6.54 -10.95 7.39
CA GLY A 16 -8.00 -11.07 7.57
C GLY A 16 -8.51 -12.31 8.32
N ARG A 17 -7.66 -13.32 8.59
CA ARG A 17 -8.02 -14.56 9.31
C ARG A 17 -7.45 -14.67 10.73
N PHE A 18 -6.65 -13.71 11.20
CA PHE A 18 -6.09 -13.77 12.56
C PHE A 18 -7.06 -13.20 13.60
N THR A 19 -7.16 -13.87 14.75
CA THR A 19 -8.04 -13.48 15.86
C THR A 19 -7.34 -12.64 16.94
N GLY A 20 -6.01 -12.53 16.88
CA GLY A 20 -5.17 -11.71 17.77
C GLY A 20 -4.04 -11.04 17.01
N GLY A 21 -3.37 -10.07 17.64
CA GLY A 21 -2.24 -9.34 17.08
C GLY A 21 -1.03 -10.25 16.89
N LEU A 22 -0.18 -9.91 15.91
CA LEU A 22 1.09 -10.60 15.71
C LEU A 22 2.08 -10.27 16.83
N ASP A 23 2.94 -11.23 17.12
CA ASP A 23 4.10 -11.00 17.99
C ASP A 23 4.97 -9.89 17.38
N PRO A 24 5.42 -8.88 18.15
CA PRO A 24 6.25 -7.78 17.65
C PRO A 24 7.55 -8.26 16.96
N LEU A 25 8.10 -9.39 17.38
CA LEU A 25 9.25 -10.00 16.72
C LEU A 25 8.90 -10.52 15.33
N MET A 26 7.71 -11.13 15.18
CA MET A 26 7.22 -11.62 13.90
C MET A 26 6.92 -10.48 12.93
N VAL A 27 6.41 -9.35 13.41
CA VAL A 27 6.20 -8.14 12.57
C VAL A 27 7.55 -7.68 12.01
N LYS A 28 8.53 -7.41 12.88
CA LYS A 28 9.87 -6.96 12.46
C LYS A 28 10.59 -7.94 11.53
N TYR A 29 10.37 -9.24 11.72
CA TYR A 29 10.99 -10.27 10.90
C TYR A 29 10.41 -10.31 9.47
N ASN A 30 9.12 -10.00 9.30
CA ASN A 30 8.46 -10.03 8.00
C ASN A 30 8.54 -8.70 7.23
N GLU A 31 8.79 -7.57 7.90
CA GLU A 31 8.91 -6.26 7.25
C GLU A 31 10.07 -6.22 6.23
N SER A 32 9.76 -5.99 4.96
CA SER A 32 10.73 -5.83 3.88
C SER A 32 11.01 -4.37 3.51
N ILE A 33 10.23 -3.42 4.03
CA ILE A 33 10.32 -1.98 3.72
C ILE A 33 11.74 -1.40 3.89
N ASN A 34 12.52 -1.96 4.81
CA ASN A 34 13.87 -1.49 5.11
C ASN A 34 14.84 -1.66 3.93
N PHE A 35 14.58 -2.61 3.03
CA PHE A 35 15.40 -2.86 1.85
C PHE A 35 14.62 -2.69 0.53
N ASP A 36 13.34 -3.03 0.46
CA ASP A 36 12.57 -2.98 -0.79
C ASP A 36 12.14 -1.56 -1.19
N ARG A 37 12.21 -0.56 -0.29
CA ARG A 37 11.86 0.84 -0.56
C ARG A 37 12.57 1.45 -1.76
N ILE A 38 13.72 0.89 -2.15
CA ILE A 38 14.46 1.29 -3.36
C ILE A 38 13.63 1.11 -4.64
N LEU A 39 12.61 0.24 -4.59
CA LEU A 39 11.71 -0.10 -5.68
C LEU A 39 10.50 0.84 -5.81
N TYR A 40 10.44 1.94 -5.05
CA TYR A 40 9.28 2.83 -5.03
C TYR A 40 8.87 3.32 -6.42
N LYS A 41 9.84 3.65 -7.29
CA LYS A 41 9.56 4.12 -8.65
C LYS A 41 8.93 3.03 -9.51
N GLN A 42 9.42 1.80 -9.36
CA GLN A 42 8.96 0.63 -10.12
C GLN A 42 7.54 0.26 -9.69
N ASP A 43 7.29 0.20 -8.38
CA ASP A 43 5.96 -0.09 -7.84
C ASP A 43 4.93 0.97 -8.26
N ILE A 44 5.28 2.26 -8.19
CA ILE A 44 4.40 3.36 -8.60
C ILE A 44 4.07 3.29 -10.10
N ARG A 45 5.08 3.09 -10.95
CA ARG A 45 4.86 2.99 -12.41
C ARG A 45 4.01 1.78 -12.77
N GLY A 46 4.27 0.63 -12.14
CA GLY A 46 3.46 -0.58 -12.29
C GLY A 46 2.02 -0.34 -11.86
N SER A 47 1.81 0.35 -10.73
CA SER A 47 0.49 0.72 -10.22
C SER A 47 -0.27 1.67 -11.15
N ILE A 48 0.39 2.68 -11.72
CA ILE A 48 -0.23 3.57 -12.71
C ILE A 48 -0.64 2.79 -13.97
N ALA A 49 0.24 1.90 -14.46
CA ALA A 49 -0.06 1.07 -15.63
C ALA A 49 -1.24 0.13 -15.37
N TYR A 50 -1.28 -0.50 -14.19
CA TYR A 50 -2.37 -1.38 -13.79
C TYR A 50 -3.70 -0.62 -13.62
N ALA A 51 -3.67 0.55 -12.98
CA ALA A 51 -4.84 1.42 -12.88
C ALA A 51 -5.39 1.85 -14.25
N ARG A 52 -4.49 2.11 -15.22
CA ARG A 52 -4.88 2.44 -16.59
C ARG A 52 -5.60 1.28 -17.26
N ALA A 53 -5.07 0.06 -17.12
CA ALA A 53 -5.71 -1.15 -17.64
C ALA A 53 -7.08 -1.39 -17.01
N ASN A 54 -7.22 -1.21 -15.68
CA ASN A 54 -8.51 -1.32 -14.99
C ASN A 54 -9.52 -0.27 -15.46
N ALA A 55 -9.07 0.94 -15.79
CA ALA A 55 -9.94 1.98 -16.34
C ALA A 55 -10.40 1.68 -17.77
N GLU A 56 -9.55 1.05 -18.58
CA GLU A 56 -9.90 0.56 -19.91
C GLU A 56 -10.87 -0.63 -19.86
N ALA A 57 -10.72 -1.51 -18.86
CA ALA A 57 -11.64 -2.61 -18.61
C ALA A 57 -12.96 -2.20 -17.94
N GLY A 58 -13.14 -0.92 -17.60
CA GLY A 58 -14.36 -0.41 -16.95
C GLY A 58 -14.50 -0.77 -15.46
N ILE A 59 -13.43 -1.28 -14.82
CA ILE A 59 -13.40 -1.64 -13.39
C ILE A 59 -13.35 -0.36 -12.52
N ILE A 60 -12.65 0.66 -13.00
CA ILE A 60 -12.65 2.00 -12.39
C ILE A 60 -13.03 3.04 -13.44
N SER A 61 -13.64 4.15 -13.01
CA SER A 61 -13.95 5.26 -13.91
C SER A 61 -12.69 6.03 -14.32
N ARG A 62 -12.75 6.78 -15.44
CA ARG A 62 -11.66 7.68 -15.86
C ARG A 62 -11.32 8.73 -14.80
N ARG A 63 -12.33 9.24 -14.09
CA ARG A 63 -12.13 10.19 -12.99
C ARG A 63 -11.39 9.56 -11.80
N GLU A 64 -11.65 8.29 -11.49
CA GLU A 64 -10.91 7.58 -10.45
C GLU A 64 -9.48 7.28 -10.87
N PHE A 65 -9.27 6.89 -12.13
CA PHE A 65 -7.93 6.72 -12.69
C PHE A 65 -7.09 8.00 -12.60
N GLU A 66 -7.64 9.15 -13.01
CA GLU A 66 -6.91 10.44 -12.91
C GLU A 66 -6.53 10.81 -11.48
N GLN A 67 -7.39 10.48 -10.50
CA GLN A 67 -7.08 10.67 -9.08
C GLN A 67 -5.93 9.76 -8.64
N ILE A 68 -5.98 8.48 -9.02
CA ILE A 68 -4.93 7.51 -8.72
C ILE A 68 -3.60 7.93 -9.35
N GLU A 69 -3.59 8.29 -10.63
CA GLU A 69 -2.37 8.69 -11.35
C GLU A 69 -1.74 9.93 -10.73
N LYS A 70 -2.53 10.98 -10.47
CA LYS A 70 -2.03 12.21 -9.82
C LYS A 70 -1.55 11.95 -8.40
N GLY A 71 -2.29 11.15 -7.63
CA GLY A 71 -1.92 10.77 -6.27
C GLY A 71 -0.60 10.01 -6.24
N LEU A 72 -0.43 9.01 -7.11
CA LEU A 72 0.81 8.22 -7.20
C LEU A 72 2.01 9.06 -7.67
N GLN A 73 1.81 10.02 -8.59
CA GLN A 73 2.86 10.97 -8.97
C GLN A 73 3.28 11.87 -7.79
N GLN A 74 2.33 12.26 -6.93
CA GLN A 74 2.66 12.96 -5.69
C GLN A 74 3.46 12.07 -4.75
N VAL A 75 3.07 10.80 -4.56
CA VAL A 75 3.82 9.83 -3.74
C VAL A 75 5.25 9.64 -4.27
N GLU A 76 5.43 9.53 -5.59
CA GLU A 76 6.77 9.39 -6.20
C GLU A 76 7.64 10.61 -5.89
N LYS A 77 7.05 11.82 -5.94
CA LYS A 77 7.74 13.05 -5.58
C LYS A 77 8.16 13.05 -4.11
N GLU A 78 7.27 12.65 -3.19
CA GLU A 78 7.58 12.58 -1.76
C GLU A 78 8.75 11.64 -1.47
N TRP A 79 8.81 10.47 -2.14
CA TRP A 79 9.96 9.57 -2.08
C TRP A 79 11.22 10.21 -2.65
N ALA A 80 11.13 10.81 -3.84
CA ALA A 80 12.28 11.40 -4.53
C ALA A 80 12.90 12.57 -3.76
N THR A 81 12.10 13.32 -3.00
CA THR A 81 12.57 14.45 -2.18
C THR A 81 12.92 14.04 -0.74
N GLY A 82 12.78 12.76 -0.38
CA GLY A 82 13.03 12.27 0.99
C GLY A 82 12.04 12.76 2.04
N ILE A 83 10.84 13.20 1.61
CA ILE A 83 9.78 13.70 2.50
C ILE A 83 8.84 12.56 2.93
N PHE A 84 8.76 11.48 2.16
CA PHE A 84 7.94 10.32 2.49
C PHE A 84 8.29 9.77 3.87
N ALA A 85 7.32 9.74 4.78
CA ALA A 85 7.47 9.19 6.11
C ALA A 85 6.98 7.73 6.14
N ILE A 86 7.92 6.81 6.35
CA ILE A 86 7.63 5.40 6.60
C ILE A 86 7.03 5.27 8.01
N VAL A 87 5.92 4.53 8.12
CA VAL A 87 5.22 4.27 9.38
C VAL A 87 5.53 2.83 9.85
N PRO A 88 6.37 2.64 10.88
CA PRO A 88 6.73 1.31 11.38
C PRO A 88 5.51 0.50 11.83
N GLY A 89 5.47 -0.80 11.55
CA GLY A 89 4.35 -1.68 11.88
C GLY A 89 3.12 -1.52 10.99
N VAL A 90 3.08 -0.50 10.11
CA VAL A 90 2.01 -0.27 9.14
C VAL A 90 2.51 -0.46 7.71
N ASP A 91 3.67 0.13 7.41
CA ASP A 91 4.35 -0.01 6.13
C ASP A 91 5.22 -1.27 6.15
N GLU A 92 4.60 -2.42 5.90
CA GLU A 92 5.26 -3.72 5.87
C GLU A 92 6.32 -3.80 4.77
N ASP A 93 5.98 -3.27 3.60
CA ASP A 93 6.71 -3.35 2.34
C ASP A 93 6.45 -2.10 1.49
N ILE A 94 7.17 -1.94 0.39
CA ILE A 94 6.99 -0.77 -0.49
C ILE A 94 5.55 -0.62 -1.02
N HIS A 95 4.84 -1.73 -1.21
CA HIS A 95 3.48 -1.74 -1.74
C HIS A 95 2.48 -1.15 -0.73
N THR A 96 2.53 -1.60 0.52
CA THR A 96 1.71 -1.06 1.61
C THR A 96 2.02 0.39 1.90
N ALA A 97 3.29 0.78 1.84
CA ALA A 97 3.70 2.18 2.02
C ALA A 97 3.06 3.09 0.97
N ASN A 98 3.18 2.73 -0.31
CA ASN A 98 2.61 3.51 -1.41
C ASN A 98 1.08 3.53 -1.38
N GLU A 99 0.44 2.38 -1.10
CA GLU A 99 -1.02 2.28 -1.02
C GLU A 99 -1.59 3.09 0.15
N ARG A 100 -0.99 2.98 1.34
CA ARG A 100 -1.38 3.78 2.51
C ARG A 100 -1.33 5.26 2.15
N ARG A 101 -0.18 5.70 1.61
CA ARG A 101 0.01 7.12 1.31
C ARG A 101 -0.93 7.61 0.21
N LEU A 102 -1.18 6.81 -0.81
CA LEU A 102 -2.20 7.10 -1.82
C LEU A 102 -3.58 7.28 -1.17
N GLY A 103 -3.97 6.36 -0.28
CA GLY A 103 -5.23 6.43 0.47
C GLY A 103 -5.38 7.69 1.34
N GLU A 104 -4.28 8.23 1.87
CA GLU A 104 -4.27 9.51 2.58
C GLU A 104 -4.46 10.71 1.66
N ILE A 105 -3.96 10.64 0.41
CA ILE A 105 -4.03 11.74 -0.56
C ILE A 105 -5.41 11.80 -1.24
N ILE A 106 -5.95 10.65 -1.68
CA ILE A 106 -7.16 10.60 -2.52
C ILE A 106 -8.37 9.95 -1.84
N GLY A 107 -8.21 9.50 -0.60
CA GLY A 107 -9.23 8.78 0.15
C GLY A 107 -9.21 7.26 -0.11
N LYS A 108 -9.45 6.48 0.96
CA LYS A 108 -9.37 5.01 0.97
C LYS A 108 -10.30 4.32 -0.03
N GLN A 109 -11.47 4.91 -0.31
CA GLN A 109 -12.46 4.31 -1.20
C GLN A 109 -11.98 4.22 -2.65
N VAL A 110 -11.27 5.23 -3.14
CA VAL A 110 -10.72 5.24 -4.50
C VAL A 110 -9.39 4.49 -4.53
N ALA A 111 -8.51 4.75 -3.56
CA ALA A 111 -7.21 4.09 -3.49
C ALA A 111 -7.33 2.56 -3.39
N GLY A 112 -8.26 2.04 -2.59
CA GLY A 112 -8.45 0.60 -2.42
C GLY A 112 -8.93 -0.13 -3.67
N LYS A 113 -9.43 0.57 -4.70
CA LYS A 113 -9.78 -0.05 -5.99
C LYS A 113 -8.55 -0.41 -6.83
N LEU A 114 -7.38 0.15 -6.52
CA LEU A 114 -6.13 -0.09 -7.25
C LEU A 114 -5.73 -1.58 -7.26
N HIS A 115 -6.05 -2.31 -6.19
CA HIS A 115 -5.70 -3.73 -6.03
C HIS A 115 -6.73 -4.70 -6.62
N THR A 116 -7.79 -4.20 -7.26
CA THR A 116 -8.81 -5.07 -7.88
C THR A 116 -8.19 -5.93 -8.96
N GLY A 117 -8.09 -7.24 -8.72
CA GLY A 117 -7.53 -8.21 -9.66
C GLY A 117 -6.00 -8.35 -9.63
N ARG A 118 -5.32 -7.75 -8.64
CA ARG A 118 -3.85 -7.77 -8.51
C ARG A 118 -3.41 -8.41 -7.20
N SER A 119 -2.36 -9.21 -7.27
CA SER A 119 -1.58 -9.77 -6.16
C SER A 119 -0.20 -9.11 -6.11
N ARG A 120 0.49 -9.26 -4.96
CA ARG A 120 1.92 -8.89 -4.84
C ARG A 120 2.83 -9.89 -5.56
N ASN A 121 2.30 -11.04 -5.98
CA ASN A 121 3.07 -12.08 -6.67
C ASN A 121 3.36 -11.77 -8.14
N GLU A 122 2.53 -10.94 -8.79
CA GLU A 122 2.74 -10.51 -10.18
C GLU A 122 3.63 -9.27 -10.27
#